data_AF-A0A8B9JAW5-F1
#
_entry.id   AF-A0A8B9JAW5-F1
#
_cell.length_a   1.000
_cell.length_b   1.000
_cell.length_c   1.000
_cell.angle_alpha   90.00
_cell.angle_beta   90.00
_cell.angle_gamma   90.00
#
_symmetry.space_group_name_H-M   'P 1'
#
loop_
_entity.id
_entity.type
_entity.pdbx_description
1 polymer ?
#
loop_
_entity_poly.entity_id
_entity_poly.type
_entity_poly.pdbx_seq_one_letter_code
_entity_poly.pdbx_strand_id
1 'polypeptide(L)'
;LFGTTLKTLNFKLFQLRASMKPNISAYIIPATDAHLSEYIAPRDARLAWMTGFTGSAGTAVVTQDKAVLWTDSRYWVQAERQMDCNWALERDVSITSITNWLIREVNEGDQVGIDPFLFSVDTFAAYNTKLAPAKRILTSITDNLVDKIWAERPPLPPDNLTRLPDDFIGRTWQNKVDQIRGQMMDNPYNPTALLLSALDETAWLFNLRGNDIPFNPFFYSYTLLTFDKIWLFVHTERVTEELRTYLNSSCSDSYCVQLLQYDSVRSHLMKYLEEAGVRVWVGTEYTNQALYELITPEKLLESTYSPVLTTKAVKDQTERKILKAAHIRDAVAVMQLLHHLERSVPEGRETELTAAEFVNECRSKQQYSRGPSFETISASGPNAALAHYSPSSETSRKLSVDEMYLVDSGGQYLDGTTDITRTVHWGKPTDRQKEAFTRVLMGNIEISRTIFPAGTRGVNIEMLGRRALWEVGLNYGHGTGHGVGNYFGVHELLKLKYIVKWLTNVSTNYYLTIKRHN
;
A
#
# COMPACT_ATOMS: atom_id res chain seq x y z
N LEU A 1 -14.83 28.09 -12.94
CA LEU A 1 -14.16 26.85 -12.48
C LEU A 1 -13.32 27.10 -11.23
N PHE A 2 -12.28 27.96 -11.25
CA PHE A 2 -11.47 28.25 -10.05
C PHE A 2 -12.26 28.80 -8.83
N GLY A 3 -13.15 29.76 -9.03
CA GLY A 3 -13.94 30.37 -7.93
C GLY A 3 -15.00 29.45 -7.30
N THR A 4 -15.43 28.41 -8.01
CA THR A 4 -16.37 27.39 -7.48
C THR A 4 -15.63 26.35 -6.65
N THR A 5 -14.48 25.84 -7.12
CA THR A 5 -13.67 24.87 -6.38
C THR A 5 -13.16 25.43 -5.04
N LEU A 6 -12.70 26.69 -5.03
CA LEU A 6 -12.21 27.35 -3.82
C LEU A 6 -13.32 27.63 -2.79
N LYS A 7 -14.56 27.90 -3.25
CA LYS A 7 -15.72 28.01 -2.35
C LYS A 7 -16.09 26.67 -1.73
N THR A 8 -15.99 25.58 -2.49
CA THR A 8 -16.29 24.23 -2.00
C THR A 8 -15.27 23.75 -0.97
N LEU A 9 -13.97 23.98 -1.17
CA LEU A 9 -12.93 23.58 -0.21
C LEU A 9 -12.99 24.37 1.11
N ASN A 10 -13.22 25.68 1.05
CA ASN A 10 -13.48 26.51 2.23
C ASN A 10 -14.67 25.98 3.05
N PHE A 11 -15.75 25.58 2.37
CA PHE A 11 -16.93 25.04 3.02
C PHE A 11 -16.66 23.70 3.72
N LYS A 12 -15.85 22.81 3.13
CA LYS A 12 -15.45 21.54 3.76
C LYS A 12 -14.70 21.75 5.08
N LEU A 13 -13.70 22.64 5.10
CA LEU A 13 -12.97 22.97 6.32
C LEU A 13 -13.89 23.56 7.40
N PHE A 14 -14.82 24.44 7.02
CA PHE A 14 -15.82 24.98 7.93
C PHE A 14 -16.68 23.88 8.57
N GLN A 15 -17.21 22.96 7.76
CA GLN A 15 -18.03 21.85 8.26
C GLN A 15 -17.23 20.88 9.15
N LEU A 16 -15.98 20.57 8.77
CA LEU A 16 -15.11 19.72 9.58
C LEU A 16 -14.84 20.35 10.94
N ARG A 17 -14.49 21.64 10.99
CA ARG A 17 -14.27 22.38 12.25
C ARG A 17 -15.51 22.43 13.13
N ALA A 18 -16.69 22.56 12.52
CA ALA A 18 -17.95 22.48 13.25
C ALA A 18 -18.16 21.09 13.89
N SER A 19 -17.80 20.01 13.17
CA SER A 19 -17.90 18.62 13.67
C SER A 19 -16.89 18.26 14.76
N MET A 20 -15.79 19.02 14.87
CA MET A 20 -14.78 18.85 15.93
C MET A 20 -15.25 19.36 17.30
N LYS A 21 -16.27 20.23 17.35
CA LYS A 21 -16.76 20.81 18.62
C LYS A 21 -17.62 19.80 19.41
N PRO A 22 -17.64 19.88 20.76
CA PRO A 22 -16.94 20.86 21.60
C PRO A 22 -15.50 20.48 22.01
N ASN A 23 -15.06 19.24 21.80
CA ASN A 23 -13.92 18.70 22.56
C ASN A 23 -12.65 18.42 21.76
N ILE A 24 -12.64 18.57 20.43
CA ILE A 24 -11.47 18.25 19.60
C ILE A 24 -10.80 19.54 19.11
N SER A 25 -9.56 19.78 19.55
CA SER A 25 -8.78 20.97 19.19
C SER A 25 -8.03 20.80 17.87
N ALA A 26 -7.64 19.57 17.53
CA ALA A 26 -7.05 19.23 16.24
C ALA A 26 -7.53 17.86 15.75
N TYR A 27 -7.65 17.65 14.44
CA TYR A 27 -8.03 16.38 13.83
C TYR A 27 -7.00 15.96 12.77
N ILE A 28 -6.53 14.71 12.83
CA ILE A 28 -5.53 14.16 11.90
C ILE A 28 -6.23 13.31 10.84
N ILE A 29 -5.88 13.54 9.57
CA ILE A 29 -6.44 12.85 8.41
C ILE A 29 -5.28 12.26 7.61
N PRO A 30 -4.92 10.98 7.80
CA PRO A 30 -3.90 10.31 6.98
C PRO A 30 -4.44 9.90 5.60
N ALA A 31 -3.54 9.71 4.63
CA ALA A 31 -3.84 9.10 3.33
C ALA A 31 -3.85 7.57 3.41
N THR A 32 -4.82 6.98 4.10
CA THR A 32 -4.96 5.52 4.17
C THR A 32 -6.42 5.10 4.44
N ASP A 33 -6.68 3.80 4.48
CA ASP A 33 -7.97 3.19 4.80
C ASP A 33 -7.92 2.41 6.13
N ALA A 34 -9.02 1.73 6.48
CA ALA A 34 -9.15 0.97 7.72
C ALA A 34 -8.21 -0.26 7.81
N HIS A 35 -7.57 -0.62 6.70
CA HIS A 35 -6.66 -1.75 6.55
C HIS A 35 -5.23 -1.33 6.26
N LEU A 36 -4.96 -0.02 6.37
CA LEU A 36 -3.64 0.58 6.21
C LEU A 36 -3.05 0.32 4.82
N SER A 37 -3.92 0.28 3.80
CA SER A 37 -3.54 0.09 2.41
C SER A 37 -2.71 1.27 1.89
N GLU A 38 -1.72 0.98 1.03
CA GLU A 38 -0.94 2.01 0.34
C GLU A 38 -1.73 2.70 -0.77
N TYR A 39 -2.38 1.89 -1.62
CA TYR A 39 -3.37 2.37 -2.56
C TYR A 39 -4.74 2.26 -1.90
N ILE A 40 -5.57 3.27 -2.08
CA ILE A 40 -6.89 3.34 -1.45
C ILE A 40 -7.98 3.46 -2.50
N ALA A 41 -9.17 2.95 -2.16
CA ALA A 41 -10.34 3.16 -2.99
C ALA A 41 -10.77 4.65 -2.96
N PRO A 42 -11.47 5.14 -4.00
CA PRO A 42 -11.97 6.53 -4.03
C PRO A 42 -12.80 6.92 -2.80
N ARG A 43 -13.53 5.97 -2.22
CA ARG A 43 -14.33 6.18 -0.99
C ARG A 43 -13.50 6.44 0.27
N ASP A 44 -12.23 6.05 0.28
CA ASP A 44 -11.33 6.26 1.42
C ASP A 44 -10.35 7.41 1.20
N ALA A 45 -10.42 8.09 0.05
CA ALA A 45 -9.60 9.25 -0.33
C ALA A 45 -9.97 10.54 0.43
N ARG A 46 -10.14 10.45 1.75
CA ARG A 46 -10.55 11.54 2.66
C ARG A 46 -9.58 12.70 2.63
N LEU A 47 -8.27 12.42 2.63
CA LEU A 47 -7.24 13.45 2.50
C LEU A 47 -7.43 14.24 1.21
N ALA A 48 -7.52 13.55 0.07
CA ALA A 48 -7.69 14.17 -1.23
C ALA A 48 -9.00 14.95 -1.32
N TRP A 49 -10.09 14.41 -0.77
CA TRP A 49 -11.37 15.10 -0.74
C TRP A 49 -11.32 16.39 0.09
N MET A 50 -10.62 16.39 1.22
CA MET A 50 -10.48 17.56 2.09
C MET A 50 -9.52 18.63 1.53
N THR A 51 -8.42 18.20 0.92
CA THR A 51 -7.29 19.08 0.56
C THR A 51 -7.23 19.44 -0.93
N GLY A 52 -7.83 18.62 -1.79
CA GLY A 52 -7.60 18.63 -3.24
C GLY A 52 -6.31 17.92 -3.67
N PHE A 53 -5.43 17.56 -2.74
CA PHE A 53 -4.16 16.89 -3.02
C PHE A 53 -4.37 15.38 -3.27
N THR A 54 -3.99 14.90 -4.45
CA THR A 54 -4.24 13.52 -4.91
C THR A 54 -3.00 12.63 -4.89
N GLY A 55 -1.91 13.03 -4.23
CA GLY A 55 -0.73 12.18 -4.10
C GLY A 55 -0.98 10.99 -3.18
N SER A 56 -0.26 9.89 -3.38
CA SER A 56 -0.49 8.63 -2.65
C SER A 56 0.03 8.64 -1.20
N ALA A 57 0.74 9.68 -0.78
CA ALA A 57 1.27 9.78 0.57
C ALA A 57 1.05 11.19 1.11
N GLY A 58 0.49 11.28 2.31
CA GLY A 58 0.36 12.54 3.03
C GLY A 58 -0.44 12.41 4.32
N THR A 59 -0.28 13.39 5.19
CA THR A 59 -1.10 13.54 6.41
C THR A 59 -1.56 14.98 6.51
N ALA A 60 -2.86 15.20 6.62
CA ALA A 60 -3.41 16.50 6.95
C ALA A 60 -3.68 16.62 8.45
N VAL A 61 -3.49 17.82 9.00
CA VAL A 61 -3.94 18.19 10.35
C VAL A 61 -4.75 19.47 10.25
N VAL A 62 -5.93 19.46 10.86
CA VAL A 62 -6.84 20.62 10.91
C VAL A 62 -7.08 21.02 12.35
N THR A 63 -6.85 22.28 12.69
CA THR A 63 -7.29 22.91 13.94
C THR A 63 -8.52 23.79 13.68
N GLN A 64 -9.01 24.48 14.70
CA GLN A 64 -10.12 25.42 14.56
C GLN A 64 -9.84 26.58 13.60
N ASP A 65 -8.57 26.89 13.33
CA ASP A 65 -8.14 28.06 12.56
C ASP A 65 -7.08 27.75 11.48
N LYS A 66 -6.30 26.67 11.63
CA LYS A 66 -5.23 26.28 10.69
C LYS A 66 -5.53 24.94 10.01
N ALA A 67 -4.90 24.72 8.86
CA ALA A 67 -4.91 23.46 8.12
C ALA A 67 -3.55 23.27 7.45
N VAL A 68 -2.93 22.10 7.64
CA VAL A 68 -1.57 21.82 7.18
C VAL A 68 -1.51 20.42 6.59
N LEU A 69 -0.81 20.27 5.47
CA LEU A 69 -0.54 18.99 4.82
C LEU A 69 0.96 18.71 4.88
N TRP A 70 1.31 17.51 5.36
CA TRP A 70 2.65 16.94 5.25
C TRP A 70 2.71 15.97 4.09
N THR A 71 3.65 16.14 3.16
CA THR A 71 3.95 15.15 2.11
C THR A 71 5.42 15.16 1.72
N ASP A 72 5.91 14.03 1.21
CA ASP A 72 7.32 13.86 0.86
C ASP A 72 7.65 14.45 -0.52
N SER A 73 8.95 14.43 -0.84
CA SER A 73 9.53 15.07 -2.02
C SER A 73 8.96 14.61 -3.36
N ARG A 74 8.32 13.44 -3.42
CA ARG A 74 7.65 12.97 -4.64
C ARG A 74 6.51 13.91 -5.06
N TYR A 75 5.95 14.65 -4.11
CA TYR A 75 4.66 15.30 -4.25
C TYR A 75 4.66 16.81 -3.95
N TRP A 76 5.78 17.45 -3.62
CA TRP A 76 5.78 18.88 -3.27
C TRP A 76 5.22 19.77 -4.38
N VAL A 77 5.70 19.60 -5.61
CA VAL A 77 5.22 20.38 -6.76
C VAL A 77 3.74 20.10 -7.06
N GLN A 78 3.31 18.85 -6.88
CA GLN A 78 1.91 18.47 -7.03
C GLN A 78 1.03 19.12 -5.96
N ALA A 79 1.44 19.05 -4.70
CA ALA A 79 0.72 19.65 -3.57
C ALA A 79 0.60 21.17 -3.72
N GLU A 80 1.67 21.87 -4.09
CA GLU A 80 1.65 23.32 -4.36
C GLU A 80 0.68 23.71 -5.48
N ARG A 81 0.45 22.83 -6.46
CA ARG A 81 -0.49 23.07 -7.57
C ARG A 81 -1.94 22.72 -7.24
N GLN A 82 -2.15 21.70 -6.41
CA GLN A 82 -3.47 21.13 -6.15
C GLN A 82 -4.17 21.70 -4.93
N MET A 83 -3.41 22.12 -3.91
CA MET A 83 -3.99 22.71 -2.70
C MET A 83 -4.40 24.17 -2.91
N ASP A 84 -5.44 24.60 -2.19
CA ASP A 84 -5.80 26.01 -2.12
C ASP A 84 -5.01 26.76 -1.03
N CYS A 85 -5.26 28.06 -0.89
CA CYS A 85 -4.55 28.93 0.05
C CYS A 85 -4.89 28.69 1.54
N ASN A 86 -5.83 27.79 1.87
CA ASN A 86 -6.14 27.45 3.26
C ASN A 86 -5.14 26.46 3.86
N TRP A 87 -4.41 25.74 3.01
CA TRP A 87 -3.49 24.68 3.42
C TRP A 87 -2.04 25.17 3.36
N ALA A 88 -1.32 25.00 4.46
CA ALA A 88 0.14 25.10 4.44
C ALA A 88 0.77 23.76 4.05
N LEU A 89 1.85 23.79 3.29
CA LEU A 89 2.62 22.61 2.91
C LEU A 89 3.84 22.45 3.84
N GLU A 90 3.94 21.30 4.49
CA GLU A 90 5.11 20.90 5.28
C GLU A 90 5.86 19.77 4.58
N ARG A 91 7.19 19.89 4.53
CA ARG A 91 8.06 19.01 3.74
C ARG A 91 8.74 17.91 4.56
N ASP A 92 8.78 18.04 5.89
CA ASP A 92 9.27 17.00 6.81
C ASP A 92 8.11 16.12 7.28
N VAL A 93 7.91 14.99 6.61
CA VAL A 93 6.82 14.03 6.88
C VAL A 93 6.99 13.20 8.16
N SER A 94 8.04 13.42 8.94
CA SER A 94 8.24 12.66 10.16
C SER A 94 7.09 12.88 11.14
N ILE A 95 6.69 11.82 11.86
CA ILE A 95 5.71 11.95 12.95
C ILE A 95 6.19 13.00 13.96
N THR A 96 7.51 13.12 14.17
CA THR A 96 8.10 14.15 15.03
C THR A 96 7.73 15.57 14.58
N SER A 97 7.82 15.87 13.29
CA SER A 97 7.43 17.16 12.72
C SER A 97 5.95 17.47 13.01
N ILE A 98 5.07 16.50 12.74
CA ILE A 98 3.63 16.63 12.97
C ILE A 98 3.33 16.83 14.46
N THR A 99 3.92 16.02 15.35
CA THR A 99 3.70 16.13 16.79
C THR A 99 4.27 17.43 17.37
N ASN A 100 5.42 17.90 16.87
CA ASN A 100 5.98 19.18 17.29
C ASN A 100 5.07 20.34 16.87
N TRP A 101 4.49 20.25 15.67
CA TRP A 101 3.49 21.22 15.23
C TRP A 101 2.25 21.19 16.13
N LEU A 102 1.69 20.01 16.42
CA LEU A 102 0.56 19.85 17.34
C LEU A 102 0.85 20.39 18.74
N ILE A 103 2.04 20.16 19.28
CA ILE A 103 2.44 20.68 20.61
C ILE A 103 2.47 22.22 20.63
N ARG A 104 2.78 22.88 19.52
CA ARG A 104 2.76 24.35 19.45
C ARG A 104 1.33 24.91 19.30
N GLU A 105 0.46 24.16 18.63
CA GLU A 105 -0.85 24.66 18.17
C GLU A 105 -2.02 24.22 19.07
N VAL A 106 -1.85 23.15 19.83
CA VAL A 106 -2.88 22.59 20.72
C VAL A 106 -2.46 22.82 22.17
N ASN A 107 -3.36 23.30 23.02
CA ASN A 107 -3.07 23.59 24.42
C ASN A 107 -2.81 22.31 25.23
N GLU A 108 -2.17 22.46 26.39
CA GLU A 108 -2.08 21.36 27.36
C GLU A 108 -3.49 20.97 27.85
N GLY A 109 -3.77 19.67 27.93
CA GLY A 109 -5.07 19.13 28.33
C GLY A 109 -6.08 18.99 27.19
N ASP A 110 -5.84 19.61 26.04
CA ASP A 110 -6.73 19.53 24.88
C ASP A 110 -6.58 18.21 24.11
N GLN A 111 -7.63 17.85 23.39
CA GLN A 111 -7.71 16.58 22.64
C GLN A 111 -7.32 16.77 21.17
N VAL A 112 -6.50 15.83 20.69
CA VAL A 112 -6.19 15.62 19.28
C VAL A 112 -6.97 14.39 18.81
N GLY A 113 -7.98 14.60 17.98
CA GLY A 113 -8.85 13.56 17.47
C GLY A 113 -8.22 12.80 16.29
N ILE A 114 -8.44 11.50 16.27
CA ILE A 114 -8.09 10.62 15.16
C ILE A 114 -9.23 9.64 14.89
N ASP A 115 -9.31 9.13 13.67
CA ASP A 115 -10.05 7.90 13.41
C ASP A 115 -9.14 6.69 13.71
N PRO A 116 -9.42 5.88 14.74
CA PRO A 116 -8.54 4.78 15.14
C PRO A 116 -8.46 3.66 14.09
N PHE A 117 -9.35 3.60 13.10
CA PHE A 117 -9.22 2.66 11.99
C PHE A 117 -8.08 3.04 11.04
N LEU A 118 -7.70 4.32 10.96
CA LEU A 118 -6.71 4.83 9.99
C LEU A 118 -5.28 4.88 10.55
N PHE A 119 -5.05 4.31 11.73
CA PHE A 119 -3.75 4.31 12.41
C PHE A 119 -3.39 2.88 12.79
N SER A 120 -2.19 2.44 12.43
CA SER A 120 -1.64 1.21 12.98
C SER A 120 -1.32 1.36 14.46
N VAL A 121 -1.21 0.24 15.18
CA VAL A 121 -0.75 0.22 16.58
C VAL A 121 0.59 0.95 16.71
N ASP A 122 1.56 0.64 15.85
CA ASP A 122 2.89 1.26 15.86
C ASP A 122 2.81 2.77 15.58
N THR A 123 1.97 3.18 14.63
CA THR A 123 1.80 4.60 14.28
C THR A 123 1.14 5.36 15.43
N PHE A 124 0.05 4.83 15.98
CA PHE A 124 -0.64 5.42 17.14
C PHE A 124 0.32 5.58 18.33
N ALA A 125 1.09 4.54 18.66
CA ALA A 125 2.09 4.58 19.71
C ALA A 125 3.18 5.65 19.43
N ALA A 126 3.62 5.78 18.17
CA ALA A 126 4.62 6.78 17.79
C ALA A 126 4.13 8.23 17.90
N TYR A 127 2.81 8.49 17.74
CA TYR A 127 2.20 9.78 18.06
C TYR A 127 2.07 9.96 19.57
N ASN A 128 1.49 8.97 20.26
CA ASN A 128 1.17 9.06 21.68
C ASN A 128 2.42 9.25 22.56
N THR A 129 3.52 8.57 22.24
CA THR A 129 4.82 8.70 22.93
C THR A 129 5.41 10.11 22.88
N LYS A 130 5.01 10.94 21.90
CA LYS A 130 5.46 12.34 21.78
C LYS A 130 4.45 13.33 22.34
N LEU A 131 3.15 13.08 22.14
CA LEU A 131 2.07 13.99 22.56
C LEU A 131 1.76 13.88 24.06
N ALA A 132 1.74 12.66 24.63
CA ALA A 132 1.35 12.45 26.03
C ALA A 132 2.31 13.11 27.04
N PRO A 133 3.66 13.07 26.88
CA PRO A 133 4.57 13.80 27.77
C PRO A 133 4.36 15.32 27.72
N ALA A 134 3.90 15.84 26.57
CA ALA A 134 3.50 17.23 26.42
C ALA A 134 2.04 17.47 26.83
N LYS A 135 1.35 16.52 27.47
CA LYS A 135 -0.05 16.62 27.92
C LYS A 135 -1.06 16.94 26.80
N ARG A 136 -0.84 16.46 25.57
CA ARG A 136 -1.85 16.49 24.50
C ARG A 136 -2.52 15.11 24.44
N ILE A 137 -3.85 15.08 24.46
CA ILE A 137 -4.61 13.83 24.63
C ILE A 137 -5.01 13.30 23.25
N LEU A 138 -4.35 12.25 22.78
CA LEU A 138 -4.75 11.57 21.56
C LEU A 138 -6.07 10.80 21.81
N THR A 139 -7.11 11.12 21.04
CA THR A 139 -8.48 10.64 21.29
C THR A 139 -9.03 9.89 20.08
N SER A 140 -9.42 8.62 20.28
CA SER A 140 -10.08 7.79 19.28
C SER A 140 -11.51 8.26 19.01
N ILE A 141 -11.83 8.56 17.75
CA ILE A 141 -13.17 8.91 17.25
C ILE A 141 -13.53 7.91 16.16
N THR A 142 -14.31 6.87 16.50
CA THR A 142 -14.65 5.78 15.58
C THR A 142 -15.53 6.23 14.41
N ASP A 143 -16.34 7.27 14.59
CA ASP A 143 -17.10 7.86 13.49
C ASP A 143 -16.26 8.94 12.81
N ASN A 144 -15.67 8.62 11.66
CA ASN A 144 -14.80 9.54 10.94
C ASN A 144 -15.49 10.89 10.66
N LEU A 145 -14.88 12.00 11.10
CA LEU A 145 -15.48 13.33 10.96
C LEU A 145 -15.55 13.82 9.50
N VAL A 146 -14.67 13.35 8.62
CA VAL A 146 -14.72 13.65 7.18
C VAL A 146 -15.93 12.95 6.55
N ASP A 147 -16.19 11.69 6.93
CA ASP A 147 -17.31 10.93 6.39
C ASP A 147 -18.66 11.58 6.75
N LYS A 148 -18.77 12.21 7.92
CA LYS A 148 -19.99 12.93 8.35
C LYS A 148 -20.35 14.12 7.47
N ILE A 149 -19.37 14.71 6.79
CA ILE A 149 -19.56 15.90 5.94
C ILE A 149 -19.46 15.57 4.44
N TRP A 150 -19.05 14.35 4.08
CA TRP A 150 -18.92 13.89 2.71
C TRP A 150 -20.20 13.20 2.23
N ALA A 151 -21.23 13.99 1.90
CA ALA A 151 -22.53 13.49 1.47
C ALA A 151 -22.46 12.60 0.20
N GLU A 152 -21.59 12.94 -0.75
CA GLU A 152 -21.38 12.22 -2.02
C GLU A 152 -20.22 11.21 -1.93
N ARG A 153 -20.01 10.59 -0.77
CA ARG A 153 -18.95 9.58 -0.60
C ARG A 153 -19.22 8.39 -1.55
N PRO A 154 -18.25 7.99 -2.40
CA PRO A 154 -18.47 6.88 -3.33
C PRO A 154 -18.88 5.59 -2.61
N PRO A 155 -19.82 4.81 -3.19
CA PRO A 155 -20.18 3.50 -2.65
C PRO A 155 -19.03 2.49 -2.87
N LEU A 156 -19.16 1.33 -2.23
CA LEU A 156 -18.31 0.18 -2.55
C LEU A 156 -18.64 -0.34 -3.96
N PRO A 157 -17.64 -0.83 -4.71
CA PRO A 157 -17.89 -1.53 -5.96
C PRO A 157 -18.82 -2.75 -5.72
N PRO A 158 -19.80 -2.98 -6.60
CA PRO A 158 -20.77 -4.07 -6.43
C PRO A 158 -20.21 -5.44 -6.86
N ASP A 159 -18.98 -5.50 -7.35
CA ASP A 159 -18.40 -6.70 -7.94
C ASP A 159 -18.27 -7.85 -6.94
N ASN A 160 -18.50 -9.07 -7.38
CA ASN A 160 -18.34 -10.25 -6.53
C ASN A 160 -16.86 -10.57 -6.28
N LEU A 161 -16.60 -11.24 -5.16
CA LEU A 161 -15.30 -11.82 -4.90
C LEU A 161 -15.04 -12.99 -5.86
N THR A 162 -13.76 -13.29 -6.08
CA THR A 162 -13.34 -14.44 -6.89
C THR A 162 -12.33 -15.28 -6.14
N ARG A 163 -12.24 -16.57 -6.50
CA ARG A 163 -11.16 -17.45 -6.04
C ARG A 163 -10.10 -17.55 -7.13
N LEU A 164 -8.84 -17.67 -6.72
CA LEU A 164 -7.79 -18.13 -7.63
C LEU A 164 -8.14 -19.51 -8.23
N PRO A 165 -8.00 -19.70 -9.55
CA PRO A 165 -8.14 -21.03 -10.15
C PRO A 165 -7.07 -22.01 -9.65
N ASP A 166 -7.40 -23.30 -9.61
CA ASP A 166 -6.53 -24.35 -9.05
C ASP A 166 -5.15 -24.41 -9.72
N ASP A 167 -5.06 -24.12 -11.02
CA ASP A 167 -3.80 -24.07 -11.79
C ASP A 167 -2.78 -23.05 -11.25
N PHE A 168 -3.24 -22.04 -10.48
CA PHE A 168 -2.41 -20.99 -9.90
C PHE A 168 -2.18 -21.20 -8.39
N ILE A 169 -2.81 -22.20 -7.79
CA ILE A 169 -2.74 -22.46 -6.35
C ILE A 169 -1.68 -23.54 -6.08
N GLY A 170 -0.55 -23.14 -5.48
CA GLY A 170 0.44 -24.09 -4.96
C GLY A 170 0.05 -24.72 -3.61
N ARG A 171 -0.78 -24.01 -2.83
CA ARG A 171 -1.24 -24.41 -1.49
C ARG A 171 -2.71 -24.05 -1.30
N THR A 172 -3.53 -25.06 -0.98
CA THR A 172 -4.94 -24.84 -0.62
C THR A 172 -5.05 -23.93 0.61
N TRP A 173 -6.21 -23.31 0.80
CA TRP A 173 -6.40 -22.42 1.94
C TRP A 173 -6.35 -23.19 3.28
N GLN A 174 -6.82 -24.44 3.29
CA GLN A 174 -6.75 -25.34 4.45
C GLN A 174 -5.29 -25.58 4.85
N ASN A 175 -4.42 -25.92 3.88
CA ASN A 175 -2.99 -26.12 4.15
C ASN A 175 -2.33 -24.84 4.70
N LYS A 176 -2.76 -23.66 4.24
CA LYS A 176 -2.28 -22.38 4.77
C LYS A 176 -2.77 -22.16 6.20
N VAL A 177 -4.05 -22.42 6.48
CA VAL A 177 -4.61 -22.35 7.84
C VAL A 177 -3.88 -23.28 8.78
N ASP A 178 -3.59 -24.52 8.38
CA ASP A 178 -2.83 -25.48 9.19
C ASP A 178 -1.41 -25.01 9.46
N GLN A 179 -0.74 -24.45 8.44
CA GLN A 179 0.59 -23.88 8.60
C GLN A 179 0.59 -22.72 9.62
N ILE A 180 -0.43 -21.87 9.60
CA ILE A 180 -0.54 -20.73 10.52
C ILE A 180 -0.94 -21.19 11.92
N ARG A 181 -1.86 -22.14 12.06
CA ARG A 181 -2.18 -22.79 13.35
C ARG A 181 -0.97 -23.50 13.95
N GLY A 182 -0.15 -24.15 13.13
CA GLY A 182 1.13 -24.71 13.55
C GLY A 182 2.07 -23.63 14.14
N GLN A 183 2.18 -22.47 13.47
CA GLN A 183 2.95 -21.34 14.01
C GLN A 183 2.35 -20.76 15.30
N MET A 184 1.02 -20.76 15.46
CA MET A 184 0.37 -20.38 16.73
C MET A 184 0.69 -21.38 17.84
N MET A 185 0.68 -22.68 17.54
CA MET A 185 0.99 -23.77 18.48
C MET A 185 2.47 -23.77 18.90
N ASP A 186 3.37 -23.56 17.96
CA ASP A 186 4.82 -23.54 18.20
C ASP A 186 5.30 -22.24 18.87
N ASN A 187 4.44 -21.22 18.95
CA ASN A 187 4.78 -19.95 19.57
C ASN A 187 4.86 -20.14 21.10
N PRO A 188 6.01 -19.82 21.75
CA PRO A 188 6.23 -20.09 23.16
C PRO A 188 5.30 -19.32 24.10
N TYR A 189 4.60 -18.31 23.58
CA TYR A 189 3.62 -17.54 24.34
C TYR A 189 2.19 -18.06 24.20
N ASN A 190 1.94 -19.14 23.45
CA ASN A 190 0.64 -19.83 23.34
C ASN A 190 -0.56 -18.90 23.00
N PRO A 191 -0.53 -18.15 21.88
CA PRO A 191 -1.73 -17.45 21.41
C PRO A 191 -2.85 -18.43 21.08
N THR A 192 -4.09 -18.06 21.41
CA THR A 192 -5.29 -18.88 21.10
C THR A 192 -6.08 -18.34 19.90
N ALA A 193 -5.80 -17.11 19.48
CA ALA A 193 -6.36 -16.50 18.28
C ALA A 193 -5.32 -15.66 17.54
N LEU A 194 -5.52 -15.47 16.25
CA LEU A 194 -4.79 -14.55 15.38
C LEU A 194 -5.79 -13.60 14.70
N LEU A 195 -5.58 -12.30 14.86
CA LEU A 195 -6.36 -11.26 14.20
C LEU A 195 -5.59 -10.71 13.00
N LEU A 196 -6.21 -10.77 11.82
CA LEU A 196 -5.68 -10.23 10.57
C LEU A 196 -6.51 -9.02 10.15
N SER A 197 -5.81 -7.92 9.88
CA SER A 197 -6.39 -6.66 9.45
C SER A 197 -5.92 -6.23 8.07
N ALA A 198 -4.77 -6.69 7.57
CA ALA A 198 -4.35 -6.35 6.23
C ALA A 198 -5.14 -7.18 5.19
N LEU A 199 -5.56 -6.53 4.10
CA LEU A 199 -6.40 -7.18 3.09
C LEU A 199 -5.68 -8.31 2.35
N ASP A 200 -4.38 -8.13 2.12
CA ASP A 200 -3.54 -9.09 1.43
C ASP A 200 -3.32 -10.38 2.25
N GLU A 201 -3.32 -10.29 3.57
CA GLU A 201 -3.26 -11.45 4.47
C GLU A 201 -4.49 -12.34 4.33
N THR A 202 -5.69 -11.74 4.44
CA THR A 202 -6.96 -12.46 4.32
C THR A 202 -7.12 -13.04 2.91
N ALA A 203 -6.84 -12.25 1.87
CA ALA A 203 -6.88 -12.70 0.49
C ALA A 203 -5.88 -13.86 0.21
N TRP A 204 -4.68 -13.81 0.80
CA TRP A 204 -3.70 -14.90 0.69
C TRP A 204 -4.13 -16.15 1.45
N LEU A 205 -4.61 -16.01 2.68
CA LEU A 205 -4.99 -17.15 3.52
C LEU A 205 -6.07 -17.99 2.83
N PHE A 206 -7.07 -17.34 2.23
CA PHE A 206 -8.21 -18.01 1.59
C PHE A 206 -8.09 -18.22 0.08
N ASN A 207 -6.98 -17.83 -0.56
CA ASN A 207 -6.83 -17.83 -2.02
C ASN A 207 -7.98 -17.07 -2.74
N LEU A 208 -8.49 -16.02 -2.12
CA LEU A 208 -9.54 -15.16 -2.66
C LEU A 208 -8.95 -13.86 -3.21
N ARG A 209 -9.69 -13.21 -4.10
CA ARG A 209 -9.36 -11.93 -4.74
C ARG A 209 -10.61 -11.06 -4.86
N GLY A 210 -10.38 -9.76 -4.89
CA GLY A 210 -11.39 -8.74 -5.14
C GLY A 210 -10.85 -7.65 -6.05
N ASN A 211 -11.57 -6.54 -6.11
CA ASN A 211 -11.23 -5.38 -6.93
C ASN A 211 -11.60 -4.07 -6.22
N ASP A 212 -11.60 -4.09 -4.88
CA ASP A 212 -12.09 -2.97 -4.06
C ASP A 212 -11.14 -1.78 -4.14
N ILE A 213 -9.85 -2.08 -4.33
CA ILE A 213 -8.78 -1.11 -4.42
C ILE A 213 -8.25 -1.12 -5.85
N PRO A 214 -8.17 0.05 -6.52
CA PRO A 214 -7.59 0.14 -7.85
C PRO A 214 -6.20 -0.53 -7.90
N PHE A 215 -5.97 -1.30 -8.97
CA PHE A 215 -4.73 -2.03 -9.26
C PHE A 215 -4.35 -3.15 -8.27
N ASN A 216 -5.04 -3.29 -7.15
CA ASN A 216 -4.73 -4.25 -6.10
C ASN A 216 -5.89 -5.24 -5.98
N PRO A 217 -5.67 -6.55 -6.18
CA PRO A 217 -6.76 -7.51 -6.28
C PRO A 217 -7.29 -7.94 -4.90
N PHE A 218 -7.62 -6.97 -4.05
CA PHE A 218 -8.01 -7.11 -2.65
C PHE A 218 -9.49 -6.82 -2.44
N PHE A 219 -10.00 -7.23 -1.28
CA PHE A 219 -11.37 -6.97 -0.84
C PHE A 219 -11.41 -6.63 0.64
N TYR A 220 -12.26 -5.67 1.03
CA TYR A 220 -12.41 -5.25 2.43
C TYR A 220 -12.79 -6.42 3.32
N SER A 221 -11.90 -6.77 4.24
CA SER A 221 -12.10 -7.91 5.12
C SER A 221 -11.22 -7.90 6.37
N TYR A 222 -11.70 -8.57 7.41
CA TYR A 222 -10.91 -8.95 8.58
C TYR A 222 -11.02 -10.47 8.80
N THR A 223 -10.01 -11.07 9.41
CA THR A 223 -10.06 -12.48 9.80
C THR A 223 -9.70 -12.64 11.27
N LEU A 224 -10.50 -13.41 12.01
CA LEU A 224 -10.15 -13.91 13.33
C LEU A 224 -10.03 -15.44 13.26
N LEU A 225 -8.81 -15.94 13.40
CA LEU A 225 -8.47 -17.36 13.28
C LEU A 225 -8.15 -17.94 14.66
N THR A 226 -8.86 -19.00 15.07
CA THR A 226 -8.54 -19.81 16.25
C THR A 226 -8.15 -21.23 15.83
N PHE A 227 -7.87 -22.10 16.79
CA PHE A 227 -7.60 -23.52 16.50
C PHE A 227 -8.82 -24.29 15.95
N ASP A 228 -10.03 -23.83 16.27
CA ASP A 228 -11.29 -24.54 16.02
C ASP A 228 -12.34 -23.71 15.25
N LYS A 229 -12.12 -22.41 15.06
CA LYS A 229 -13.05 -21.50 14.39
C LYS A 229 -12.31 -20.55 13.46
N ILE A 230 -13.00 -20.13 12.43
CA ILE A 230 -12.54 -19.15 11.45
C ILE A 230 -13.67 -18.17 11.22
N TRP A 231 -13.47 -16.91 11.60
CA TRP A 231 -14.41 -15.83 11.28
C TRP A 231 -13.82 -14.95 10.19
N LEU A 232 -14.56 -14.82 9.09
CA LEU A 232 -14.24 -13.93 7.98
C LEU A 232 -15.28 -12.82 7.94
N PHE A 233 -14.86 -11.60 8.29
CA PHE A 233 -15.69 -10.41 8.23
C PHE A 233 -15.56 -9.81 6.84
N VAL A 234 -16.66 -9.73 6.10
CA VAL A 234 -16.68 -9.29 4.70
C VAL A 234 -18.08 -8.77 4.35
N HIS A 235 -18.19 -8.03 3.25
CA HIS A 235 -19.48 -7.70 2.64
C HIS A 235 -20.13 -8.98 2.10
N THR A 236 -20.96 -9.65 2.92
CA THR A 236 -21.40 -11.02 2.65
C THR A 236 -22.27 -11.13 1.40
N GLU A 237 -22.92 -10.05 1.00
CA GLU A 237 -23.67 -9.89 -0.24
C GLU A 237 -22.80 -10.06 -1.50
N ARG A 238 -21.47 -9.87 -1.39
CA ARG A 238 -20.50 -10.02 -2.49
C ARG A 238 -19.91 -11.43 -2.57
N VAL A 239 -20.29 -12.32 -1.67
CA VAL A 239 -19.84 -13.71 -1.62
C VAL A 239 -20.87 -14.60 -2.32
N THR A 240 -20.50 -15.10 -3.51
CA THR A 240 -21.35 -15.98 -4.32
C THR A 240 -21.56 -17.35 -3.66
N GLU A 241 -22.58 -18.09 -4.11
CA GLU A 241 -22.85 -19.44 -3.61
C GLU A 241 -21.70 -20.42 -3.89
N GLU A 242 -21.02 -20.24 -5.03
CA GLU A 242 -19.80 -20.99 -5.36
C GLU A 242 -18.70 -20.76 -4.32
N LEU A 243 -18.48 -19.51 -3.91
CA LEU A 243 -17.49 -19.19 -2.88
C LEU A 243 -17.91 -19.66 -1.49
N ARG A 244 -19.21 -19.61 -1.16
CA ARG A 244 -19.75 -20.19 0.08
C ARG A 244 -19.47 -21.68 0.14
N THR A 245 -19.70 -22.36 -0.98
CA THR A 245 -19.37 -23.78 -1.13
C THR A 245 -17.87 -24.01 -1.03
N TYR A 246 -17.04 -23.23 -1.71
CA TYR A 246 -15.58 -23.35 -1.64
C TYR A 246 -15.00 -23.20 -0.23
N LEU A 247 -15.52 -22.23 0.53
CA LEU A 247 -15.07 -21.97 1.90
C LEU A 247 -15.60 -23.01 2.90
N ASN A 248 -16.71 -23.68 2.60
CA ASN A 248 -17.34 -24.67 3.48
C ASN A 248 -17.29 -26.12 2.98
N SER A 249 -16.68 -26.40 1.82
CA SER A 249 -16.59 -27.76 1.26
C SER A 249 -15.80 -28.72 2.15
N SER A 250 -14.99 -28.18 3.06
CA SER A 250 -14.20 -28.92 4.05
C SER A 250 -14.68 -28.66 5.48
N CYS A 251 -15.93 -28.23 5.67
CA CYS A 251 -16.48 -27.92 6.99
C CYS A 251 -16.65 -29.20 7.84
N SER A 252 -15.54 -29.61 8.47
CA SER A 252 -15.47 -30.53 9.60
C SER A 252 -14.83 -29.76 10.75
N ASP A 253 -15.63 -29.38 11.74
CA ASP A 253 -15.27 -28.62 12.95
C ASP A 253 -14.37 -27.39 12.67
N SER A 254 -13.05 -27.57 12.67
CA SER A 254 -12.04 -26.49 12.64
C SER A 254 -11.87 -25.77 11.30
N TYR A 255 -12.48 -26.25 10.22
CA TYR A 255 -12.38 -25.67 8.87
C TYR A 255 -13.67 -25.00 8.38
N CYS A 256 -14.66 -24.79 9.25
CA CYS A 256 -15.88 -24.07 8.86
C CYS A 256 -15.63 -22.55 8.88
N VAL A 257 -15.68 -21.89 7.71
CA VAL A 257 -15.52 -20.44 7.60
C VAL A 257 -16.85 -19.76 7.87
N GLN A 258 -16.93 -19.05 8.99
CA GLN A 258 -18.10 -18.27 9.39
C GLN A 258 -18.03 -16.88 8.75
N LEU A 259 -18.88 -16.66 7.75
CA LEU A 259 -19.02 -15.36 7.08
C LEU A 259 -19.85 -14.41 7.94
N LEU A 260 -19.25 -13.29 8.33
CA LEU A 260 -19.89 -12.23 9.13
C LEU A 260 -19.83 -10.91 8.38
N GLN A 261 -20.75 -10.00 8.69
CA GLN A 261 -20.77 -8.67 8.06
C GLN A 261 -19.51 -7.88 8.41
N TYR A 262 -18.95 -7.18 7.43
CA TYR A 262 -17.71 -6.40 7.57
C TYR A 262 -17.71 -5.49 8.81
N ASP A 263 -18.79 -4.70 8.99
CA ASP A 263 -18.91 -3.74 10.09
C ASP A 263 -19.09 -4.39 11.47
N SER A 264 -19.37 -5.69 11.54
CA SER A 264 -19.60 -6.41 12.81
C SER A 264 -18.30 -6.78 13.55
N VAL A 265 -17.13 -6.61 12.93
CA VAL A 265 -15.82 -7.05 13.46
C VAL A 265 -15.55 -6.58 14.90
N ARG A 266 -15.82 -5.31 15.22
CA ARG A 266 -15.62 -4.77 16.58
C ARG A 266 -16.52 -5.46 17.59
N SER A 267 -17.83 -5.52 17.30
CA SER A 267 -18.81 -6.11 18.20
C SER A 267 -18.54 -7.59 18.46
N HIS A 268 -18.13 -8.33 17.42
CA HIS A 268 -17.80 -9.74 17.54
C HIS A 268 -16.49 -9.98 18.29
N LEU A 269 -15.46 -9.16 18.04
CA LEU A 269 -14.20 -9.22 18.76
C LEU A 269 -14.40 -8.93 20.26
N MET A 270 -15.19 -7.91 20.62
CA MET A 270 -15.53 -7.64 22.03
C MET A 270 -16.18 -8.85 22.71
N LYS A 271 -17.17 -9.47 22.05
CA LYS A 271 -17.82 -10.67 22.57
C LYS A 271 -16.86 -11.85 22.72
N TYR A 272 -15.98 -12.08 21.73
CA TYR A 272 -14.98 -13.13 21.81
C TYR A 272 -13.98 -12.89 22.95
N LEU A 273 -13.60 -11.64 23.18
CA LEU A 273 -12.74 -11.23 24.29
C LEU A 273 -13.39 -11.40 25.67
N GLU A 274 -14.67 -11.74 25.81
CA GLU A 274 -15.26 -12.10 27.10
C GLU A 274 -14.92 -13.54 27.51
N GLU A 275 -14.53 -14.41 26.56
CA GLU A 275 -14.19 -15.80 26.84
C GLU A 275 -12.90 -15.93 27.67
N ALA A 276 -12.86 -16.94 28.54
CA ALA A 276 -11.70 -17.24 29.38
C ALA A 276 -10.58 -17.88 28.56
N GLY A 277 -9.32 -17.57 28.90
CA GLY A 277 -8.14 -18.14 28.22
C GLY A 277 -7.88 -17.58 26.82
N VAL A 278 -8.60 -16.53 26.40
CA VAL A 278 -8.34 -15.85 25.13
C VAL A 278 -7.02 -15.10 25.17
N ARG A 279 -6.20 -15.30 24.14
CA ARG A 279 -4.95 -14.60 23.90
C ARG A 279 -4.81 -14.34 22.40
N VAL A 280 -5.03 -13.10 21.99
CA VAL A 280 -5.08 -12.66 20.60
C VAL A 280 -3.70 -12.19 20.16
N TRP A 281 -3.18 -12.82 19.12
CA TRP A 281 -1.97 -12.40 18.42
C TRP A 281 -2.32 -11.36 17.35
N VAL A 282 -1.63 -10.23 17.38
CA VAL A 282 -1.74 -9.14 16.40
C VAL A 282 -0.38 -8.78 15.80
N GLY A 283 -0.39 -8.36 14.53
CA GLY A 283 0.75 -7.70 13.88
C GLY A 283 0.61 -6.18 14.00
N THR A 284 1.51 -5.50 14.73
CA THR A 284 1.35 -4.09 15.11
C THR A 284 1.50 -3.10 13.94
N GLU A 285 2.18 -3.47 12.85
CA GLU A 285 2.36 -2.59 11.69
C GLU A 285 1.05 -2.43 10.88
N TYR A 286 0.21 -3.48 10.77
CA TYR A 286 -0.99 -3.49 9.92
C TYR A 286 -2.31 -3.78 10.65
N THR A 287 -2.28 -3.91 11.97
CA THR A 287 -3.51 -3.92 12.79
C THR A 287 -3.87 -2.48 13.12
N ASN A 288 -5.12 -2.09 12.85
CA ASN A 288 -5.59 -0.76 13.20
C ASN A 288 -5.83 -0.62 14.72
N GLN A 289 -5.67 0.60 15.22
CA GLN A 289 -5.84 0.94 16.63
C GLN A 289 -7.26 0.63 17.12
N ALA A 290 -8.25 0.73 16.24
CA ALA A 290 -9.67 0.49 16.55
C ALA A 290 -9.93 -0.93 17.06
N LEU A 291 -9.32 -1.95 16.46
CA LEU A 291 -9.45 -3.33 16.95
C LEU A 291 -8.50 -3.60 18.12
N TYR A 292 -7.31 -3.03 18.07
CA TYR A 292 -6.28 -3.21 19.10
C TYR A 292 -6.73 -2.71 20.48
N GLU A 293 -7.34 -1.51 20.56
CA GLU A 293 -7.76 -0.89 21.82
C GLU A 293 -8.84 -1.69 22.57
N LEU A 294 -9.49 -2.66 21.91
CA LEU A 294 -10.46 -3.57 22.53
C LEU A 294 -9.80 -4.70 23.32
N ILE A 295 -8.56 -5.08 22.96
CA ILE A 295 -7.86 -6.23 23.53
C ILE A 295 -7.11 -5.78 24.79
N THR A 296 -7.46 -6.33 25.94
CA THR A 296 -6.77 -5.98 27.19
C THR A 296 -5.33 -6.50 27.21
N PRO A 297 -4.39 -5.83 27.91
CA PRO A 297 -2.98 -6.23 27.94
C PRO A 297 -2.74 -7.70 28.31
N GLU A 298 -3.59 -8.28 29.17
CA GLU A 298 -3.48 -9.68 29.61
C GLU A 298 -3.82 -10.68 28.49
N LYS A 299 -4.66 -10.27 27.53
CA LYS A 299 -5.11 -11.08 26.39
C LYS A 299 -4.32 -10.80 25.12
N LEU A 300 -3.30 -9.95 25.18
CA LEU A 300 -2.59 -9.48 24.00
C LEU A 300 -1.26 -10.23 23.77
N LEU A 301 -0.98 -10.55 22.51
CA LEU A 301 0.34 -10.91 22.02
C LEU A 301 0.67 -10.06 20.80
N GLU A 302 1.83 -9.41 20.82
CA GLU A 302 2.27 -8.53 19.74
C GLU A 302 3.49 -9.10 19.01
N SER A 303 3.52 -8.88 17.70
CA SER A 303 4.73 -8.88 16.88
C SER A 303 4.63 -7.78 15.83
N THR A 304 5.74 -7.35 15.25
CA THR A 304 5.70 -6.31 14.19
C THR A 304 4.82 -6.73 13.01
N TYR A 305 4.95 -7.98 12.58
CA TYR A 305 4.17 -8.56 11.49
C TYR A 305 3.47 -9.83 11.97
N SER A 306 2.33 -10.15 11.37
CA SER A 306 1.65 -11.42 11.62
C SER A 306 2.43 -12.62 11.02
N PRO A 307 2.15 -13.85 11.48
CA PRO A 307 2.69 -15.06 10.84
C PRO A 307 2.23 -15.20 9.38
N VAL A 308 1.09 -14.62 8.97
CA VAL A 308 0.60 -14.68 7.58
C VAL A 308 1.46 -13.80 6.68
N LEU A 309 1.69 -12.55 7.06
CA LEU A 309 2.55 -11.61 6.31
C LEU A 309 3.95 -12.17 6.10
N THR A 310 4.54 -12.72 7.16
CA THR A 310 5.90 -13.29 7.09
C THR A 310 5.95 -14.61 6.33
N THR A 311 4.87 -15.39 6.30
CA THR A 311 4.80 -16.63 5.51
C THR A 311 4.62 -16.35 4.02
N LYS A 312 3.69 -15.46 3.64
CA LYS A 312 3.41 -15.15 2.22
C LYS A 312 4.56 -14.42 1.52
N ALA A 313 5.38 -13.71 2.31
CA ALA A 313 6.65 -13.12 1.89
C ALA A 313 7.52 -14.05 1.02
N VAL A 314 7.54 -15.32 1.41
CA VAL A 314 8.39 -16.36 0.86
C VAL A 314 7.59 -17.18 -0.15
N LYS A 315 7.92 -16.98 -1.42
CA LYS A 315 7.21 -17.60 -2.54
C LYS A 315 7.62 -19.07 -2.64
N ASP A 316 6.64 -19.96 -2.69
CA ASP A 316 6.88 -21.39 -2.89
C ASP A 316 7.35 -21.71 -4.33
N GLN A 317 7.64 -22.99 -4.61
CA GLN A 317 8.13 -23.39 -5.94
C GLN A 317 7.12 -23.10 -7.07
N THR A 318 5.82 -23.23 -6.79
CA THR A 318 4.76 -22.97 -7.76
C THR A 318 4.64 -21.47 -7.99
N GLU A 319 4.52 -20.68 -6.92
CA GLU A 319 4.47 -19.21 -6.98
C GLU A 319 5.67 -18.65 -7.75
N ARG A 320 6.88 -19.18 -7.51
CA ARG A 320 8.09 -18.77 -8.24
C ARG A 320 8.04 -19.06 -9.74
N LYS A 321 7.54 -20.24 -10.13
CA LYS A 321 7.47 -20.67 -11.53
C LYS A 321 6.49 -19.78 -12.30
N ILE A 322 5.30 -19.55 -11.73
CA ILE A 322 4.23 -18.81 -12.38
C ILE A 322 4.55 -17.31 -12.43
N LEU A 323 5.16 -16.75 -11.38
CA LEU A 323 5.61 -15.36 -11.38
C LEU A 323 6.68 -15.07 -12.45
N LYS A 324 7.58 -16.02 -12.72
CA LYS A 324 8.54 -15.91 -13.84
C LYS A 324 7.83 -15.89 -15.19
N ALA A 325 6.79 -16.72 -15.37
CA ALA A 325 6.00 -16.72 -16.59
C ALA A 325 5.28 -15.38 -16.79
N ALA A 326 4.80 -14.75 -15.71
CA ALA A 326 4.26 -13.39 -15.73
C ALA A 326 5.25 -12.35 -16.21
N HIS A 327 6.47 -12.37 -15.68
CA HIS A 327 7.51 -11.43 -16.11
C HIS A 327 7.93 -11.63 -17.58
N ILE A 328 7.94 -12.86 -18.09
CA ILE A 328 8.26 -13.13 -19.50
C ILE A 328 7.22 -12.51 -20.43
N ARG A 329 5.93 -12.73 -20.16
CA ARG A 329 4.84 -12.13 -20.94
C ARG A 329 4.80 -10.61 -20.82
N ASP A 330 5.02 -10.07 -19.62
CA ASP A 330 5.05 -8.64 -19.41
C ASP A 330 6.21 -7.97 -20.15
N ALA A 331 7.36 -8.65 -20.23
CA ALA A 331 8.49 -8.19 -21.03
C ALA A 331 8.13 -8.06 -22.52
N VAL A 332 7.28 -8.94 -23.07
CA VAL A 332 6.79 -8.82 -24.45
C VAL A 332 6.01 -7.52 -24.64
N ALA A 333 5.10 -7.18 -23.72
CA ALA A 333 4.32 -5.94 -23.80
C ALA A 333 5.22 -4.69 -23.74
N VAL A 334 6.23 -4.67 -22.87
CA VAL A 334 7.20 -3.57 -22.79
C VAL A 334 8.09 -3.50 -24.03
N MET A 335 8.51 -4.64 -24.59
CA MET A 335 9.26 -4.67 -25.85
C MET A 335 8.44 -4.14 -27.02
N GLN A 336 7.14 -4.46 -27.09
CA GLN A 336 6.22 -3.92 -28.09
C GLN A 336 6.10 -2.40 -27.97
N LEU A 337 5.96 -1.86 -26.75
CA LEU A 337 5.99 -0.42 -26.51
C LEU A 337 7.30 0.20 -27.02
N LEU A 338 8.45 -0.30 -26.58
CA LEU A 338 9.74 0.30 -26.94
C LEU A 338 9.97 0.25 -28.45
N HIS A 339 9.58 -0.83 -29.11
CA HIS A 339 9.63 -0.96 -30.57
C HIS A 339 8.71 0.03 -31.29
N HIS A 340 7.49 0.21 -30.78
CA HIS A 340 6.54 1.19 -31.32
C HIS A 340 7.08 2.61 -31.20
N LEU A 341 7.51 3.01 -30.00
CA LEU A 341 8.02 4.35 -29.73
C LEU A 341 9.30 4.69 -30.50
N GLU A 342 10.19 3.71 -30.72
CA GLU A 342 11.39 3.89 -31.54
C GLU A 342 11.06 4.37 -32.97
N ARG A 343 9.88 4.01 -33.49
CA ARG A 343 9.42 4.42 -34.83
C ARG A 343 8.57 5.69 -34.78
N SER A 344 7.66 5.80 -33.81
CA SER A 344 6.62 6.84 -33.81
C SER A 344 7.04 8.16 -33.14
N VAL A 345 7.99 8.14 -32.21
CA VAL A 345 8.49 9.37 -31.56
C VAL A 345 9.21 10.29 -32.57
N PRO A 346 10.09 9.81 -33.46
CA PRO A 346 10.70 10.65 -34.50
C PRO A 346 9.68 11.32 -35.44
N GLU A 347 8.49 10.74 -35.59
CA GLU A 347 7.42 11.27 -36.44
C GLU A 347 6.52 12.27 -35.69
N GLY A 348 6.75 12.51 -34.39
CA GLY A 348 6.02 13.48 -33.58
C GLY A 348 4.58 13.08 -33.26
N ARG A 349 4.26 11.78 -33.31
CA ARG A 349 2.89 11.24 -33.17
C ARG A 349 2.49 10.88 -31.73
N GLU A 350 3.45 10.72 -30.84
CA GLU A 350 3.21 10.20 -29.49
C GLU A 350 3.21 11.28 -28.41
N THR A 351 2.42 11.03 -27.38
CA THR A 351 2.44 11.75 -26.12
C THR A 351 2.74 10.78 -24.97
N GLU A 352 2.98 11.33 -23.78
CA GLU A 352 3.07 10.54 -22.55
C GLU A 352 1.81 9.69 -22.33
N LEU A 353 0.63 10.29 -22.53
CA LEU A 353 -0.64 9.57 -22.35
C LEU A 353 -0.80 8.43 -23.38
N THR A 354 -0.52 8.67 -24.67
CA THR A 354 -0.66 7.61 -25.69
C THR A 354 0.32 6.46 -25.46
N ALA A 355 1.53 6.75 -24.98
CA ALA A 355 2.51 5.71 -24.64
C ALA A 355 2.08 4.88 -23.41
N ALA A 356 1.49 5.52 -22.39
CA ALA A 356 0.94 4.83 -21.23
C ALA A 356 -0.25 3.93 -21.61
N GLU A 357 -1.16 4.42 -22.45
CA GLU A 357 -2.29 3.65 -22.96
C GLU A 357 -1.83 2.47 -23.82
N PHE A 358 -0.84 2.68 -24.70
CA PHE A 358 -0.33 1.65 -25.60
C PHE A 358 0.27 0.46 -24.85
N VAL A 359 1.08 0.69 -23.80
CA VAL A 359 1.65 -0.41 -23.01
C VAL A 359 0.57 -1.18 -22.25
N ASN A 360 -0.45 -0.47 -21.73
CA ASN A 360 -1.59 -1.10 -21.07
C ASN A 360 -2.41 -1.95 -22.05
N GLU A 361 -2.60 -1.48 -23.28
CA GLU A 361 -3.24 -2.24 -24.36
C GLU A 361 -2.42 -3.50 -24.69
N CYS A 362 -1.10 -3.38 -24.82
CA CYS A 362 -0.22 -4.51 -25.08
C CYS A 362 -0.29 -5.58 -23.97
N ARG A 363 -0.36 -5.14 -22.70
CA ARG A 363 -0.56 -6.02 -21.54
C ARG A 363 -1.94 -6.66 -21.52
N SER A 364 -2.99 -5.94 -21.93
CA SER A 364 -4.37 -6.49 -21.96
C SER A 364 -4.50 -7.69 -22.91
N LYS A 365 -3.66 -7.75 -23.94
CA LYS A 365 -3.60 -8.85 -24.92
C LYS A 365 -2.80 -10.08 -24.42
N GLN A 366 -2.05 -9.95 -23.32
CA GLN A 366 -1.28 -11.05 -22.75
C GLN A 366 -2.18 -12.01 -21.98
N GLN A 367 -1.85 -13.30 -22.01
CA GLN A 367 -2.58 -14.33 -21.29
C GLN A 367 -2.64 -14.02 -19.78
N TYR A 368 -3.80 -14.26 -19.18
CA TYR A 368 -4.11 -14.07 -17.76
C TYR A 368 -4.09 -12.61 -17.26
N SER A 369 -3.97 -11.63 -18.15
CA SER A 369 -3.97 -10.21 -17.79
C SER A 369 -5.24 -9.81 -17.01
N ARG A 370 -5.05 -8.96 -16.01
CA ARG A 370 -6.07 -8.38 -15.14
C ARG A 370 -5.92 -6.85 -15.03
N GLY A 371 -5.22 -6.25 -16.00
CA GLY A 371 -4.97 -4.82 -16.04
C GLY A 371 -3.62 -4.44 -15.41
N PRO A 372 -3.35 -3.13 -15.26
CA PRO A 372 -2.11 -2.64 -14.70
C PRO A 372 -2.01 -2.87 -13.18
N SER A 373 -0.79 -2.96 -12.66
CA SER A 373 -0.51 -3.14 -11.21
C SER A 373 -0.34 -1.83 -10.43
N PHE A 374 -0.25 -0.71 -11.15
CA PHE A 374 -0.31 0.67 -10.67
C PHE A 374 -0.56 1.59 -11.87
N GLU A 375 -0.86 2.86 -11.63
CA GLU A 375 -1.01 3.83 -12.72
C GLU A 375 0.32 4.02 -13.47
N THR A 376 0.32 3.82 -14.79
CA THR A 376 1.53 3.88 -15.60
C THR A 376 2.14 5.28 -15.57
N ILE A 377 3.40 5.37 -15.11
CA ILE A 377 4.23 6.57 -15.24
C ILE A 377 4.82 6.54 -16.64
N SER A 378 4.42 7.50 -17.47
CA SER A 378 5.02 7.75 -18.78
C SER A 378 5.40 9.22 -18.83
N ALA A 379 6.70 9.50 -18.88
CA ALA A 379 7.21 10.83 -18.54
C ALA A 379 8.33 11.26 -19.47
N SER A 380 8.21 12.44 -20.07
CA SER A 380 9.17 13.01 -21.02
C SER A 380 9.78 14.30 -20.48
N GLY A 381 11.11 14.41 -20.61
CA GLY A 381 11.86 15.60 -20.21
C GLY A 381 11.66 15.93 -18.73
N PRO A 382 11.25 17.16 -18.37
CA PRO A 382 11.07 17.56 -16.98
C PRO A 382 10.10 16.71 -16.16
N ASN A 383 9.09 16.09 -16.80
CA ASN A 383 8.14 15.24 -16.10
C ASN A 383 8.82 13.97 -15.57
N ALA A 384 9.89 13.49 -16.20
CA ALA A 384 10.62 12.31 -15.75
C ALA A 384 11.41 12.53 -14.44
N ALA A 385 11.58 13.77 -14.00
CA ALA A 385 12.15 14.10 -12.69
C ALA A 385 11.13 13.96 -11.53
N LEU A 386 9.84 13.78 -11.85
CA LEU A 386 8.78 13.57 -10.88
C LEU A 386 8.57 12.06 -10.70
N ALA A 387 9.03 11.50 -9.59
CA ALA A 387 9.06 10.06 -9.36
C ALA A 387 7.69 9.36 -9.51
N HIS A 388 6.59 10.05 -9.20
CA HIS A 388 5.23 9.49 -9.21
C HIS A 388 4.30 10.26 -10.18
N TYR A 389 4.84 10.69 -11.33
CA TYR A 389 4.05 11.36 -12.36
C TYR A 389 3.27 10.38 -13.23
N SER A 390 1.95 10.51 -13.26
CA SER A 390 1.09 9.86 -14.25
C SER A 390 0.55 10.91 -15.22
N PRO A 391 0.60 10.68 -16.54
CA PRO A 391 0.06 11.63 -17.50
C PRO A 391 -1.47 11.65 -17.47
N SER A 392 -2.04 12.84 -17.59
CA SER A 392 -3.47 13.10 -17.80
C SER A 392 -3.68 13.83 -19.11
N SER A 393 -4.94 13.98 -19.54
CA SER A 393 -5.27 14.76 -20.74
C SER A 393 -4.80 16.22 -20.63
N GLU A 394 -4.68 16.75 -19.41
CA GLU A 394 -4.30 18.11 -19.08
C GLU A 394 -2.78 18.30 -18.94
N THR A 395 -2.06 17.26 -18.50
CA THR A 395 -0.62 17.34 -18.18
C THR A 395 0.29 16.68 -19.22
N SER A 396 -0.27 15.83 -20.08
CA SER A 396 0.48 15.02 -21.04
C SER A 396 1.28 15.89 -22.03
N ARG A 397 2.59 15.65 -22.09
CA ARG A 397 3.52 16.25 -23.06
C ARG A 397 3.62 15.38 -24.31
N LYS A 398 4.01 16.00 -25.43
CA LYS A 398 4.49 15.26 -26.61
C LYS A 398 5.85 14.65 -26.31
N LEU A 399 6.06 13.42 -26.77
CA LEU A 399 7.38 12.79 -26.69
C LEU A 399 8.32 13.43 -27.73
N SER A 400 9.61 13.51 -27.39
CA SER A 400 10.64 14.12 -28.23
C SER A 400 11.87 13.23 -28.33
N VAL A 401 12.57 13.31 -29.47
CA VAL A 401 13.88 12.67 -29.65
C VAL A 401 14.98 13.37 -28.85
N ASP A 402 14.79 14.62 -28.46
CA ASP A 402 15.78 15.43 -27.75
C ASP A 402 15.65 15.39 -26.22
N GLU A 403 14.69 14.61 -25.71
CA GLU A 403 14.42 14.49 -24.28
C GLU A 403 14.64 13.03 -23.80
N MET A 404 14.99 12.87 -22.52
CA MET A 404 14.87 11.57 -21.86
C MET A 404 13.40 11.20 -21.72
N TYR A 405 13.09 9.94 -21.93
CA TYR A 405 11.78 9.36 -21.66
C TYR A 405 11.90 8.24 -20.64
N LEU A 406 11.08 8.28 -19.61
CA LEU A 406 10.95 7.27 -18.58
C LEU A 406 9.56 6.64 -18.66
N VAL A 407 9.51 5.31 -18.65
CA VAL A 407 8.29 4.55 -18.46
C VAL A 407 8.45 3.63 -17.26
N ASP A 408 7.61 3.81 -16.24
CA ASP A 408 7.45 2.90 -15.11
C ASP A 408 6.05 2.31 -15.14
N SER A 409 5.96 0.99 -15.27
CA SER A 409 4.68 0.35 -15.50
C SER A 409 4.71 -1.11 -15.08
N GLY A 410 3.54 -1.69 -14.83
CA GLY A 410 3.43 -3.09 -14.44
C GLY A 410 2.04 -3.66 -14.73
N GLY A 411 1.92 -4.98 -14.66
CA GLY A 411 0.68 -5.71 -14.92
C GLY A 411 0.30 -6.61 -13.76
N GLN A 412 -1.00 -6.75 -13.54
CA GLN A 412 -1.60 -7.83 -12.78
C GLN A 412 -1.95 -8.98 -13.73
N TYR A 413 -1.55 -10.18 -13.36
CA TYR A 413 -1.88 -11.43 -14.04
C TYR A 413 -2.33 -12.44 -12.98
N LEU A 414 -3.20 -13.41 -13.33
CA LEU A 414 -3.60 -14.45 -12.37
C LEU A 414 -2.42 -15.21 -11.74
N ASP A 415 -1.29 -15.27 -12.46
CA ASP A 415 -0.03 -15.91 -12.10
C ASP A 415 1.09 -14.95 -11.69
N GLY A 416 0.82 -13.66 -11.50
CA GLY A 416 1.87 -12.75 -11.04
C GLY A 416 1.55 -11.27 -11.11
N THR A 417 2.35 -10.51 -10.37
CA THR A 417 2.37 -9.05 -10.43
C THR A 417 3.73 -8.61 -10.95
N THR A 418 3.76 -7.66 -11.88
CA THR A 418 5.01 -7.13 -12.44
C THR A 418 5.16 -5.65 -12.15
N ASP A 419 6.41 -5.19 -12.18
CA ASP A 419 6.82 -3.81 -12.01
C ASP A 419 8.15 -3.61 -12.74
N ILE A 420 8.19 -2.68 -13.70
CA ILE A 420 9.35 -2.47 -14.55
C ILE A 420 9.45 -1.02 -15.03
N THR A 421 10.62 -0.44 -14.74
CA THR A 421 11.02 0.88 -15.25
C THR A 421 12.05 0.77 -16.37
N ARG A 422 11.92 1.59 -17.42
CA ARG A 422 12.95 1.84 -18.44
C ARG A 422 13.08 3.32 -18.74
N THR A 423 14.32 3.76 -18.94
CA THR A 423 14.64 5.13 -19.36
C THR A 423 15.41 5.06 -20.67
N VAL A 424 14.97 5.80 -21.68
CA VAL A 424 15.53 5.81 -23.03
C VAL A 424 15.68 7.24 -23.55
N HIS A 425 16.41 7.38 -24.66
CA HIS A 425 16.60 8.62 -25.40
C HIS A 425 16.76 8.27 -26.89
N TRP A 426 16.06 8.96 -27.80
CA TRP A 426 16.07 8.62 -29.23
C TRP A 426 16.98 9.51 -30.09
N GLY A 427 17.45 10.65 -29.56
CA GLY A 427 18.44 11.53 -30.18
C GLY A 427 19.80 11.47 -29.46
N LYS A 428 20.42 12.63 -29.24
CA LYS A 428 21.75 12.75 -28.59
C LYS A 428 21.64 13.21 -27.13
N PRO A 429 21.76 12.32 -26.13
CA PRO A 429 21.74 12.73 -24.73
C PRO A 429 22.99 13.56 -24.36
N THR A 430 22.80 14.48 -23.42
CA THR A 430 23.87 15.30 -22.83
C THR A 430 24.82 14.45 -21.97
N ASP A 431 26.01 14.99 -21.68
CA ASP A 431 26.99 14.27 -20.85
C ASP A 431 26.48 14.08 -19.42
N ARG A 432 25.77 15.06 -18.86
CA ARG A 432 25.14 14.95 -17.54
C ARG A 432 24.07 13.85 -17.49
N GLN A 433 23.26 13.75 -18.55
CA GLN A 433 22.25 12.70 -18.68
C GLN A 433 22.89 11.30 -18.72
N LYS A 434 23.96 11.12 -19.50
CA LYS A 434 24.70 9.85 -19.56
C LYS A 434 25.35 9.49 -18.23
N GLU A 435 25.94 10.48 -17.56
CA GLU A 435 26.57 10.26 -16.25
C GLU A 435 25.55 9.80 -15.21
N ALA A 436 24.43 10.52 -15.06
CA ALA A 436 23.37 10.16 -14.12
C ALA A 436 22.82 8.75 -14.39
N PHE A 437 22.45 8.47 -15.66
CA PHE A 437 21.97 7.15 -16.07
C PHE A 437 22.99 6.04 -15.76
N THR A 438 24.27 6.29 -16.04
CA THR A 438 25.34 5.29 -15.81
C THR A 438 25.53 5.00 -14.34
N ARG A 439 25.49 6.02 -13.46
CA ARG A 439 25.59 5.84 -12.00
C ARG A 439 24.41 5.05 -11.43
N VAL A 440 23.20 5.32 -11.90
CA VAL A 440 22.01 4.53 -11.54
C VAL A 440 22.16 3.08 -12.03
N LEU A 441 22.65 2.87 -13.24
CA LEU A 441 22.92 1.53 -13.78
C LEU A 441 23.99 0.78 -12.97
N MET A 442 25.06 1.46 -12.53
CA MET A 442 26.09 0.88 -11.66
C MET A 442 25.47 0.34 -10.36
N GLY A 443 24.67 1.15 -9.68
CA GLY A 443 23.98 0.71 -8.45
C GLY A 443 23.02 -0.46 -8.69
N ASN A 444 22.28 -0.45 -9.80
CA ASN A 444 21.40 -1.56 -10.18
C ASN A 444 22.16 -2.87 -10.41
N ILE A 445 23.30 -2.81 -11.12
CA ILE A 445 24.18 -3.96 -11.36
C ILE A 445 24.79 -4.45 -10.05
N GLU A 446 25.28 -3.55 -9.20
CA GLU A 446 25.89 -3.87 -7.91
C GLU A 446 24.91 -4.67 -7.04
N ILE A 447 23.69 -4.19 -6.86
CA ILE A 447 22.69 -4.92 -6.08
C ILE A 447 22.37 -6.27 -6.71
N SER A 448 22.14 -6.32 -8.02
CA SER A 448 21.72 -7.56 -8.70
C SER A 448 22.76 -8.69 -8.65
N ARG A 449 24.05 -8.35 -8.49
CA ARG A 449 25.16 -9.30 -8.48
C ARG A 449 25.75 -9.56 -7.10
N THR A 450 25.33 -8.80 -6.09
CA THR A 450 25.89 -8.92 -4.74
C THR A 450 25.48 -10.23 -4.09
N ILE A 451 26.46 -10.95 -3.56
CA ILE A 451 26.27 -12.13 -2.72
C ILE A 451 26.35 -11.66 -1.26
N PHE A 452 25.37 -12.04 -0.44
CA PHE A 452 25.30 -11.64 0.97
C PHE A 452 24.89 -12.82 1.86
N PRO A 453 25.26 -12.81 3.16
CA PRO A 453 24.86 -13.86 4.09
C PRO A 453 23.33 -13.99 4.23
N ALA A 454 22.88 -15.23 4.41
CA ALA A 454 21.52 -15.52 4.83
C ALA A 454 21.14 -14.72 6.10
N GLY A 455 19.94 -14.15 6.12
CA GLY A 455 19.41 -13.33 7.20
C GLY A 455 19.76 -11.84 7.12
N THR A 456 20.57 -11.41 6.13
CA THR A 456 20.84 -9.99 5.88
C THR A 456 19.54 -9.24 5.63
N ARG A 457 19.35 -8.05 6.21
CA ARG A 457 18.15 -7.23 5.95
C ARG A 457 18.33 -6.45 4.65
N GLY A 458 17.25 -6.23 3.90
CA GLY A 458 17.28 -5.40 2.69
C GLY A 458 17.88 -4.01 2.90
N VAL A 459 17.61 -3.38 4.05
CA VAL A 459 18.20 -2.07 4.43
C VAL A 459 19.73 -2.08 4.49
N ASN A 460 20.35 -3.24 4.76
CA ASN A 460 21.82 -3.33 4.86
C ASN A 460 22.50 -3.30 3.48
N ILE A 461 21.77 -3.59 2.39
CA ILE A 461 22.30 -3.58 1.01
C ILE A 461 21.86 -2.34 0.21
N GLU A 462 21.04 -1.48 0.83
CA GLU A 462 20.47 -0.26 0.26
C GLU A 462 21.54 0.70 -0.27
N MET A 463 22.65 0.86 0.47
CA MET A 463 23.76 1.72 0.09
C MET A 463 24.43 1.33 -1.24
N LEU A 464 24.36 0.05 -1.65
CA LEU A 464 24.95 -0.40 -2.93
C LEU A 464 24.26 0.26 -4.13
N GLY A 465 22.96 0.54 -4.01
CA GLY A 465 22.21 1.25 -5.04
C GLY A 465 22.53 2.74 -5.11
N ARG A 466 23.18 3.31 -4.08
CA ARG A 466 23.45 4.75 -3.95
C ARG A 466 24.91 5.12 -4.08
N ARG A 467 25.82 4.18 -3.82
CA ARG A 467 27.27 4.42 -3.74
C ARG A 467 27.81 5.27 -4.89
N ALA A 468 27.52 4.87 -6.13
CA ALA A 468 27.98 5.58 -7.32
C ALA A 468 27.41 7.00 -7.46
N LEU A 469 26.23 7.29 -6.90
CA LEU A 469 25.65 8.64 -6.87
C LEU A 469 26.26 9.49 -5.76
N TRP A 470 26.43 8.92 -4.56
CA TRP A 470 27.01 9.60 -3.40
C TRP A 470 28.45 10.07 -3.64
N GLU A 471 29.23 9.32 -4.42
CA GLU A 471 30.60 9.69 -4.82
C GLU A 471 30.69 11.05 -5.53
N VAL A 472 29.58 11.55 -6.08
CA VAL A 472 29.49 12.89 -6.72
C VAL A 472 28.46 13.81 -6.06
N GLY A 473 28.04 13.50 -4.84
CA GLY A 473 27.07 14.31 -4.10
C GLY A 473 25.63 14.25 -4.65
N LEU A 474 25.30 13.23 -5.45
CA LEU A 474 23.94 12.98 -5.95
C LEU A 474 23.20 11.96 -5.08
N ASN A 475 21.87 11.96 -5.12
CA ASN A 475 21.02 10.98 -4.42
C ASN A 475 19.62 10.91 -5.07
N TYR A 476 18.84 9.86 -4.77
CA TYR A 476 17.41 9.77 -5.13
C TYR A 476 16.51 9.71 -3.89
N GLY A 477 15.33 10.35 -3.95
CA GLY A 477 14.43 10.61 -2.82
C GLY A 477 13.47 9.47 -2.41
N HIS A 478 13.75 8.22 -2.80
CA HIS A 478 12.93 7.04 -2.51
C HIS A 478 13.80 5.83 -2.12
N GLY A 479 13.19 4.73 -1.66
CA GLY A 479 13.91 3.48 -1.35
C GLY A 479 14.44 2.77 -2.60
N THR A 480 15.48 1.95 -2.46
CA THR A 480 16.09 1.24 -3.60
C THR A 480 15.20 0.15 -4.21
N GLY A 481 14.33 -0.48 -3.41
CA GLY A 481 13.44 -1.54 -3.89
C GLY A 481 12.41 -1.96 -2.85
N HIS A 482 11.49 -2.83 -3.26
CA HIS A 482 10.40 -3.37 -2.43
C HIS A 482 10.09 -4.83 -2.82
N GLY A 483 9.39 -5.54 -1.93
CA GLY A 483 8.82 -6.85 -2.26
C GLY A 483 7.71 -6.71 -3.29
N VAL A 484 7.44 -7.80 -4.02
CA VAL A 484 6.33 -7.90 -4.97
C VAL A 484 5.51 -9.15 -4.64
N GLY A 485 4.19 -8.99 -4.59
CA GLY A 485 3.24 -10.07 -4.38
C GLY A 485 2.98 -10.91 -5.64
N ASN A 486 2.31 -12.05 -5.50
CA ASN A 486 1.97 -12.92 -6.63
C ASN A 486 0.47 -12.82 -6.96
N TYR A 487 0.11 -11.94 -7.91
CA TYR A 487 -1.26 -11.46 -8.09
C TYR A 487 -1.81 -10.86 -6.79
N PHE A 488 -1.05 -9.92 -6.23
CA PHE A 488 -1.30 -9.16 -5.01
C PHE A 488 -0.80 -7.72 -5.25
N GLY A 489 -0.56 -6.96 -4.18
CA GLY A 489 0.01 -5.62 -4.27
C GLY A 489 1.39 -5.65 -4.92
N VAL A 490 1.64 -4.68 -5.79
CA VAL A 490 2.94 -4.48 -6.44
C VAL A 490 4.02 -4.11 -5.43
N HIS A 491 3.63 -3.40 -4.38
CA HIS A 491 4.45 -3.15 -3.20
C HIS A 491 3.99 -4.08 -2.07
N GLU A 492 4.72 -5.18 -1.89
CA GLU A 492 4.58 -6.06 -0.74
C GLU A 492 5.65 -5.69 0.28
N LEU A 493 5.26 -4.85 1.24
CA LEU A 493 6.17 -4.27 2.22
C LEU A 493 6.58 -5.29 3.26
N LEU A 494 7.85 -5.69 3.19
CA LEU A 494 8.50 -6.40 4.27
C LEU A 494 9.89 -5.79 4.48
N LYS A 495 10.07 -5.11 5.62
CA LYS A 495 11.39 -4.84 6.21
C LYS A 495 12.01 -6.15 6.74
N LEU A 496 11.86 -7.26 6.02
CA LEU A 496 12.30 -8.57 6.48
C LEU A 496 13.79 -8.79 6.23
N LYS A 497 14.33 -9.64 7.11
CA LYS A 497 15.60 -10.35 6.89
C LYS A 497 15.41 -11.27 5.68
N TYR A 498 16.38 -11.33 4.77
CA TYR A 498 16.47 -12.39 3.75
C TYR A 498 16.71 -13.73 4.43
N ILE A 499 15.69 -14.33 5.05
CA ILE A 499 15.83 -15.63 5.70
C ILE A 499 16.23 -16.64 4.62
N VAL A 500 17.33 -17.37 4.81
CA VAL A 500 17.61 -18.68 4.21
C VAL A 500 17.86 -19.61 5.37
N LYS A 501 16.92 -20.52 5.63
CA LYS A 501 17.09 -21.51 6.71
C LYS A 501 18.00 -22.60 6.16
N TRP A 502 19.26 -22.60 6.58
CA TRP A 502 20.15 -23.74 6.38
C TRP A 502 19.65 -24.87 7.27
N LEU A 503 18.82 -25.75 6.72
CA LEU A 503 18.60 -27.15 7.08
C LEU A 503 17.68 -27.73 5.99
N THR A 504 18.25 -28.55 5.11
CA THR A 504 17.61 -29.42 4.10
C THR A 504 16.47 -28.79 3.26
N ASN A 505 16.79 -28.44 2.00
CA ASN A 505 15.85 -28.29 0.86
C ASN A 505 14.73 -27.24 0.92
N VAL A 506 14.94 -26.07 1.53
CA VAL A 506 14.06 -24.91 1.29
C VAL A 506 14.88 -23.64 1.00
N SER A 507 15.07 -23.34 -0.29
CA SER A 507 15.53 -22.01 -0.73
C SER A 507 14.38 -21.01 -0.58
N THR A 508 14.41 -20.19 0.45
CA THR A 508 13.51 -19.04 0.64
C THR A 508 13.96 -17.91 -0.29
N ASN A 509 13.05 -17.39 -1.12
CA ASN A 509 13.36 -16.40 -2.15
C ASN A 509 12.36 -15.25 -2.12
N TYR A 510 12.88 -14.02 -2.09
CA TYR A 510 12.14 -12.78 -2.19
C TYR A 510 12.25 -12.26 -3.62
N TYR A 511 11.15 -11.76 -4.18
CA TYR A 511 11.19 -10.98 -5.43
C TYR A 511 11.30 -9.51 -5.06
N LEU A 512 12.41 -8.88 -5.45
CA LEU A 512 12.70 -7.48 -5.22
C LEU A 512 12.72 -6.76 -6.57
N THR A 513 11.91 -5.70 -6.72
CA THR A 513 12.07 -4.75 -7.82
C THR A 513 13.03 -3.65 -7.40
N ILE A 514 13.94 -3.23 -8.29
CA ILE A 514 14.83 -2.09 -8.07
C ILE A 514 14.30 -0.90 -8.87
N LYS A 515 13.82 0.15 -8.19
CA LYS A 515 13.27 1.35 -8.86
C LYS A 515 14.39 2.15 -9.53
N ARG A 516 14.12 2.67 -10.73
CA ARG A 516 15.06 3.46 -11.54
C ARG A 516 14.48 4.85 -11.79
N HIS A 517 14.72 5.80 -10.90
CA HIS A 517 14.51 7.22 -11.21
C HIS A 517 15.87 7.91 -11.31
N ASN A 518 16.09 8.62 -12.41
CA ASN A 518 17.36 9.29 -12.74
C ASN A 518 17.40 10.71 -12.18
#